data_AF-A0A8B7YFG9-F1
#
_entry.id   AF-A0A8B7YFG9-F1
#
_cell.length_a   1.000
_cell.length_b   1.000
_cell.length_c   1.000
_cell.angle_alpha   90.00
_cell.angle_beta   90.00
_cell.angle_gamma   90.00
#
_symmetry.space_group_name_H-M   'P 1'
#
loop_
_entity.id
_entity.type
_entity.pdbx_description
1 polymer ?
#
loop_
_entity_poly.entity_id
_entity_poly.type
_entity_poly.pdbx_seq_one_letter_code
_entity_poly.pdbx_strand_id
1 'polypeptide(L)'
;MPGETCGYTVDYGDQFKVVSQQIPHGEEPERTSYPPNVSCTIIFRTQPGKRNFLRLSNFEVETSRFCARDGLYLYDGGREVSENLLSANKHALCGTTLSLPNYFVSTGHEVMIKFVTDGSNNSYRGFMVLITPFTEDEYCSGFTCHLTKRCITMKAMCNSEYQCEDGSDEPPNCHLLNAGFRPSCAYCHWSLLISSWFIIACQRLLAGSRLVPSLCTTRL
;
A
#
# COMPACT_ATOMS: atom_id res chain seq x y z
N MET A 1 -13.43 -9.38 -2.04
CA MET A 1 -13.27 -10.59 -2.87
C MET A 1 -14.54 -10.81 -3.69
N PRO A 2 -14.57 -10.55 -5.00
CA PRO A 2 -15.72 -10.90 -5.84
C PRO A 2 -15.77 -12.44 -6.05
N GLY A 3 -16.99 -12.95 -6.29
CA GLY A 3 -17.39 -14.35 -6.06
C GLY A 3 -16.93 -15.44 -7.05
N GLU A 4 -17.33 -16.66 -6.67
CA GLU A 4 -17.22 -18.01 -7.28
C GLU A 4 -15.83 -18.62 -7.53
N THR A 5 -14.79 -17.83 -7.75
CA THR A 5 -13.40 -18.32 -7.66
C THR A 5 -12.55 -17.27 -6.95
N CYS A 6 -12.58 -17.26 -5.63
CA CYS A 6 -11.68 -16.38 -4.90
C CYS A 6 -10.25 -16.91 -5.04
N GLY A 7 -9.43 -16.22 -5.83
CA GLY A 7 -8.06 -16.63 -6.07
C GLY A 7 -7.59 -16.21 -7.45
N TYR A 8 -6.36 -15.70 -7.51
CA TYR A 8 -5.77 -15.17 -8.72
C TYR A 8 -4.26 -15.19 -8.58
N THR A 9 -3.56 -15.14 -9.71
CA THR A 9 -2.12 -14.91 -9.73
C THR A 9 -1.86 -13.51 -10.23
N VAL A 10 -0.98 -12.78 -9.55
CA VAL A 10 -0.50 -11.49 -10.00
C VAL A 10 0.98 -11.61 -10.31
N ASP A 11 1.32 -11.38 -11.56
CA ASP A 11 2.69 -11.35 -12.04
C ASP A 11 3.10 -9.89 -12.25
N TYR A 12 4.21 -9.52 -11.63
CA TYR A 12 4.87 -8.21 -11.73
C TYR A 12 4.03 -7.04 -11.20
N GLY A 13 4.70 -6.09 -10.57
CA GLY A 13 4.06 -4.91 -10.01
C GLY A 13 4.91 -4.28 -8.92
N ASP A 14 4.53 -3.06 -8.56
CA ASP A 14 5.26 -2.25 -7.59
C ASP A 14 4.78 -2.51 -6.16
N GLN A 15 3.47 -2.75 -5.99
CA GLN A 15 2.81 -3.01 -4.72
C GLN A 15 1.49 -3.75 -4.97
N PHE A 16 1.07 -4.56 -4.00
CA PHE A 16 -0.21 -5.27 -4.05
C PHE A 16 -0.90 -5.21 -2.70
N LYS A 17 -2.20 -4.88 -2.73
CA LYS A 17 -3.04 -4.81 -1.54
C LYS A 17 -4.10 -5.90 -1.62
N VAL A 18 -4.05 -6.82 -0.66
CA VAL A 18 -5.02 -7.92 -0.53
C VAL A 18 -5.91 -7.61 0.66
N VAL A 19 -7.22 -7.62 0.43
CA VAL A 19 -8.22 -7.47 1.48
C VAL A 19 -9.19 -8.66 1.44
N SER A 20 -9.54 -9.16 2.61
CA SER A 20 -10.54 -10.23 2.78
C SER A 20 -11.97 -9.79 2.47
N GLN A 21 -12.25 -8.50 2.65
CA GLN A 21 -13.58 -7.92 2.52
C GLN A 21 -14.06 -7.92 1.06
N GLN A 22 -15.37 -8.05 0.85
CA GLN A 22 -15.97 -7.77 -0.44
C GLN A 22 -16.10 -6.24 -0.58
N ILE A 23 -15.29 -5.65 -1.47
CA ILE A 23 -15.51 -4.27 -1.91
C ILE A 23 -16.67 -4.35 -2.91
N PRO A 24 -17.85 -3.78 -2.61
CA PRO A 24 -18.92 -3.65 -3.59
C PRO A 24 -18.41 -2.80 -4.75
N HIS A 25 -18.84 -3.11 -5.98
CA HIS A 25 -18.46 -2.33 -7.16
C HIS A 25 -18.74 -0.83 -6.95
N GLY A 26 -17.69 -0.03 -6.72
CA GLY A 26 -17.76 1.44 -6.67
C GLY A 26 -17.93 2.10 -5.30
N GLU A 27 -17.76 1.38 -4.18
CA GLU A 27 -17.92 1.96 -2.84
C GLU A 27 -16.72 1.67 -1.91
N GLU A 28 -16.41 2.60 -1.01
CA GLU A 28 -15.38 2.43 0.04
C GLU A 28 -15.78 1.26 0.98
N PRO A 29 -14.85 0.45 1.51
CA PRO A 29 -15.20 -0.76 2.27
C PRO A 29 -15.93 -0.41 3.57
N GLU A 30 -17.24 -0.27 3.50
CA GLU A 30 -18.08 0.00 4.66
C GLU A 30 -18.29 -1.30 5.45
N ARG A 31 -17.51 -1.49 6.53
CA ARG A 31 -17.70 -2.50 7.60
C ARG A 31 -18.22 -3.88 7.15
N THR A 32 -17.77 -4.40 6.02
CA THR A 32 -18.15 -5.74 5.58
C THR A 32 -17.25 -6.75 6.25
N SER A 33 -17.85 -7.80 6.81
CA SER A 33 -17.10 -8.98 7.22
C SER A 33 -16.62 -9.76 6.01
N TYR A 34 -15.62 -10.62 6.21
CA TYR A 34 -15.21 -11.53 5.14
C TYR A 34 -16.28 -12.58 4.85
N PRO A 35 -16.34 -13.10 3.61
CA PRO A 35 -17.34 -14.09 3.23
C PRO A 35 -17.15 -15.44 3.95
N PRO A 36 -18.25 -16.12 4.31
CA PRO A 36 -18.20 -17.49 4.82
C PRO A 36 -17.82 -18.52 3.76
N ASN A 37 -17.33 -19.68 4.20
CA ASN A 37 -17.10 -20.87 3.37
C ASN A 37 -16.22 -20.61 2.14
N VAL A 38 -15.17 -19.80 2.30
CA VAL A 38 -14.23 -19.51 1.22
C VAL A 38 -12.91 -20.24 1.41
N SER A 39 -12.25 -20.58 0.30
CA SER A 39 -10.89 -21.11 0.26
C SER A 39 -10.14 -20.41 -0.85
N CYS A 40 -9.58 -19.24 -0.52
CA CYS A 40 -8.99 -18.34 -1.50
C CYS A 40 -7.50 -18.52 -1.57
N THR A 41 -6.94 -18.69 -2.78
CA THR A 41 -5.50 -18.79 -2.99
C THR A 41 -5.02 -17.70 -3.94
N ILE A 42 -4.11 -16.86 -3.47
CA ILE A 42 -3.56 -15.74 -4.24
C ILE A 42 -2.04 -15.91 -4.31
N ILE A 43 -1.49 -15.92 -5.52
CA ILE A 43 -0.06 -16.04 -5.74
C ILE A 43 0.45 -14.71 -6.28
N PHE A 44 1.56 -14.23 -5.73
CA PHE A 44 2.25 -13.04 -6.20
C PHE A 44 3.64 -13.42 -6.68
N ARG A 45 3.98 -12.97 -7.88
CA ARG A 45 5.31 -13.14 -8.47
C ARG A 45 5.89 -11.78 -8.79
N THR A 46 7.05 -11.47 -8.23
CA THR A 46 7.84 -10.32 -8.63
C THR A 46 8.93 -10.71 -9.63
N GLN A 47 9.70 -9.74 -10.08
CA GLN A 47 10.84 -9.98 -10.97
C GLN A 47 11.86 -10.92 -10.30
N PRO A 48 12.45 -11.86 -11.07
CA PRO A 48 13.55 -12.68 -10.57
C PRO A 48 14.67 -11.83 -9.97
N GLY A 49 15.25 -12.29 -8.87
CA GLY A 49 16.26 -11.54 -8.10
C GLY A 49 15.67 -10.58 -7.06
N LYS A 50 14.37 -10.27 -7.12
CA LYS A 50 13.67 -9.52 -6.06
C LYS A 50 13.05 -10.46 -5.02
N ARG A 51 12.77 -9.91 -3.86
CA ARG A 51 12.05 -10.57 -2.75
C ARG A 51 10.81 -9.75 -2.40
N ASN A 52 9.91 -10.31 -1.61
CA ASN A 52 8.64 -9.68 -1.23
C ASN A 52 8.62 -9.40 0.28
N PHE A 53 8.29 -8.16 0.63
CA PHE A 53 7.96 -7.77 2.00
C PHE A 53 6.44 -7.75 2.14
N LEU A 54 5.91 -8.39 3.18
CA LEU A 54 4.49 -8.50 3.46
C LEU A 54 4.23 -7.81 4.80
N ARG A 55 3.28 -6.88 4.86
CA ARG A 55 2.81 -6.29 6.12
C ARG A 55 1.33 -6.57 6.30
N LEU A 56 0.98 -7.03 7.50
CA LEU A 56 -0.40 -7.26 7.91
C LEU A 56 -0.94 -6.06 8.69
N SER A 57 -2.15 -5.65 8.35
CA SER A 57 -2.91 -4.62 9.04
C SER A 57 -4.40 -5.00 9.10
N ASN A 58 -5.17 -4.28 9.92
CA ASN A 58 -6.62 -4.45 10.05
C ASN A 58 -7.06 -5.92 10.25
N PHE A 59 -6.40 -6.62 11.17
CA PHE A 59 -6.53 -8.06 11.33
C PHE A 59 -7.51 -8.44 12.46
N GLU A 60 -8.62 -9.04 12.05
CA GLU A 60 -9.68 -9.62 12.86
C GLU A 60 -10.16 -10.88 12.15
N VAL A 61 -9.72 -12.06 12.58
CA VAL A 61 -10.13 -13.37 12.03
C VAL A 61 -10.61 -14.24 13.18
N GLU A 62 -11.63 -15.08 12.98
CA GLU A 62 -12.21 -15.89 14.05
C GLU A 62 -11.15 -16.69 14.83
N THR A 63 -11.07 -16.45 16.14
CA THR A 63 -10.15 -17.18 17.01
C THR A 63 -10.60 -18.63 17.17
N SER A 64 -9.73 -19.56 16.83
CA SER A 64 -9.93 -20.99 17.11
C SER A 64 -8.61 -21.68 17.45
N ARG A 65 -8.68 -22.86 18.07
CA ARG A 65 -7.47 -23.63 18.41
C ARG A 65 -6.71 -23.99 17.14
N PHE A 66 -5.45 -23.56 17.05
CA PHE A 66 -4.59 -23.71 15.86
C PHE A 66 -5.19 -23.13 14.57
N CYS A 67 -6.13 -22.18 14.67
CA CYS A 67 -6.82 -21.57 13.53
C CYS A 67 -7.51 -22.62 12.63
N ALA A 68 -8.14 -23.62 13.27
CA ALA A 68 -8.81 -24.74 12.60
C ALA A 68 -10.16 -24.36 11.95
N ARG A 69 -10.75 -23.22 12.33
CA ARG A 69 -11.96 -22.66 11.69
C ARG A 69 -11.56 -21.74 10.54
N ASP A 70 -11.31 -20.48 10.88
CA ASP A 70 -10.81 -19.47 9.97
C ASP A 70 -9.30 -19.29 10.12
N GLY A 71 -8.59 -19.18 9.00
CA GLY A 71 -7.13 -19.09 9.02
C GLY A 71 -6.53 -18.42 7.79
N LEU A 72 -5.61 -17.49 8.04
CA LEU A 72 -4.76 -16.87 7.03
C LEU A 72 -3.38 -17.56 7.01
N TYR A 73 -3.03 -18.12 5.86
CA TYR A 73 -1.75 -18.77 5.61
C TYR A 73 -0.91 -17.90 4.67
N LEU A 74 0.35 -17.72 5.02
CA LEU A 74 1.34 -16.97 4.24
C LEU A 74 2.51 -17.91 3.97
N TYR A 75 2.79 -18.19 2.70
CA TYR A 75 3.83 -19.12 2.27
C TYR A 75 4.95 -18.38 1.54
N ASP A 76 6.18 -18.84 1.81
CA ASP A 76 7.38 -18.46 1.11
C ASP A 76 7.51 -19.28 -0.19
N GLY A 77 7.20 -18.65 -1.33
CA GLY A 77 7.08 -19.32 -2.63
C GLY A 77 5.63 -19.45 -3.12
N GLY A 78 5.48 -19.84 -4.40
CA GLY A 78 4.17 -19.95 -5.05
C GLY A 78 3.40 -21.26 -4.82
N ARG A 79 3.72 -22.03 -3.78
CA ARG A 79 3.14 -23.37 -3.53
C ARG A 79 2.80 -23.60 -2.07
N GLU A 80 1.80 -24.46 -1.84
CA GLU A 80 1.34 -24.88 -0.50
C GLU A 80 2.27 -25.94 0.11
N VAL A 81 3.46 -25.52 0.52
CA VAL A 81 4.41 -26.39 1.23
C VAL A 81 4.43 -25.97 2.70
N SER A 82 4.07 -26.87 3.61
CA SER A 82 3.95 -26.58 5.05
C SER A 82 5.23 -26.01 5.67
N GLU A 83 6.39 -26.51 5.23
CA GLU A 83 7.71 -26.03 5.65
C GLU A 83 7.92 -24.55 5.33
N ASN A 84 7.30 -24.06 4.25
CA ASN A 84 7.42 -22.69 3.75
C ASN A 84 6.45 -21.72 4.43
N LEU A 85 5.68 -22.13 5.44
CA LEU A 85 4.86 -21.19 6.20
C LEU A 85 5.74 -20.12 6.87
N LEU A 86 5.44 -18.86 6.56
CA LEU A 86 6.11 -17.67 7.10
C LEU A 86 5.72 -17.39 8.55
N SER A 87 4.56 -17.89 9.00
CA SER A 87 4.12 -17.80 10.40
C SER A 87 5.06 -18.57 11.31
N ALA A 88 5.55 -17.90 12.37
CA ALA A 88 6.51 -18.46 13.33
C ALA A 88 6.01 -19.74 14.02
N ASN A 89 4.70 -19.81 14.28
CA ASN A 89 4.09 -20.95 14.96
C ASN A 89 3.76 -22.12 14.02
N LYS A 90 4.12 -22.04 12.72
CA LYS A 90 3.84 -23.05 11.68
C LYS A 90 2.36 -23.46 11.58
N HIS A 91 1.47 -22.56 11.96
CA HIS A 91 0.01 -22.65 11.76
C HIS A 91 -0.50 -21.38 11.10
N ALA A 92 -1.76 -21.41 10.65
CA ALA A 92 -2.45 -20.22 10.17
C ALA A 92 -2.47 -19.11 11.23
N LEU A 93 -2.67 -17.88 10.76
CA LEU A 93 -2.91 -16.71 11.59
C LEU A 93 -4.43 -16.56 11.77
N CYS A 94 -4.86 -16.37 13.01
CA CYS A 94 -6.23 -16.03 13.38
C CYS A 94 -6.22 -15.23 14.70
N GLY A 95 -7.36 -14.62 15.05
CA GLY A 95 -7.53 -13.79 16.23
C GLY A 95 -7.80 -12.32 15.91
N THR A 96 -8.03 -11.53 16.95
CA THR A 96 -8.32 -10.08 16.86
C THR A 96 -7.12 -9.20 17.18
N THR A 97 -5.99 -9.80 17.53
CA THR A 97 -4.76 -9.10 17.91
C THR A 97 -3.58 -9.70 17.14
N LEU A 98 -2.91 -8.88 16.34
CA LEU A 98 -1.64 -9.28 15.72
C LEU A 98 -0.54 -9.25 16.76
N SER A 99 0.14 -10.39 16.94
CA SER A 99 1.43 -10.41 17.64
C SER A 99 2.48 -9.74 16.74
N LEU A 100 3.34 -8.92 17.35
CA LEU A 100 4.47 -8.32 16.64
C LEU A 100 5.62 -9.34 16.49
N PRO A 101 6.38 -9.31 15.37
CA PRO A 101 6.22 -8.41 14.22
C PRO A 101 5.02 -8.78 13.34
N ASN A 102 4.32 -7.77 12.83
CA ASN A 102 3.20 -7.93 11.89
C ASN A 102 3.65 -7.90 10.41
N TYR A 103 4.91 -8.25 10.15
CA TYR A 103 5.46 -8.31 8.79
C TYR A 103 6.25 -9.60 8.58
N PHE A 104 6.37 -9.98 7.32
CA PHE A 104 7.05 -11.18 6.85
C PHE A 104 7.89 -10.85 5.62
N VAL A 105 8.98 -11.60 5.43
CA VAL A 105 9.90 -11.41 4.31
C VAL A 105 10.07 -12.75 3.60
N SER A 106 9.76 -12.80 2.31
CA SER A 106 9.99 -14.01 1.51
C SER A 106 11.47 -14.22 1.25
N THR A 107 11.91 -15.45 0.99
CA THR A 107 13.28 -15.74 0.52
C THR A 107 13.41 -15.61 -1.00
N GLY A 108 12.31 -15.78 -1.74
CA GLY A 108 12.27 -15.71 -3.20
C GLY A 108 11.35 -14.64 -3.76
N HIS A 109 11.22 -14.66 -5.09
CA HIS A 109 10.39 -13.73 -5.86
C HIS A 109 8.89 -14.10 -5.87
N GLU A 110 8.51 -15.25 -5.30
CA GLU A 110 7.12 -15.68 -5.21
C GLU A 110 6.65 -15.74 -3.76
N VAL A 111 5.39 -15.43 -3.52
CA VAL A 111 4.68 -15.71 -2.27
C VAL A 111 3.26 -16.15 -2.55
N MET A 112 2.70 -16.96 -1.66
CA MET A 112 1.32 -17.41 -1.74
C MET A 112 0.57 -17.07 -0.46
N ILE A 113 -0.61 -16.47 -0.63
CA ILE A 113 -1.55 -16.17 0.44
C ILE A 113 -2.73 -17.11 0.27
N LYS A 114 -3.06 -17.86 1.31
CA LYS A 114 -4.26 -18.70 1.34
C LYS A 114 -5.14 -18.31 2.52
N PHE A 115 -6.43 -18.12 2.27
CA PHE A 115 -7.41 -17.79 3.32
C PHE A 115 -8.57 -18.77 3.27
N VAL A 116 -8.82 -19.43 4.39
CA VAL A 116 -9.86 -20.46 4.51
C VAL A 116 -10.85 -20.07 5.62
N THR A 117 -12.14 -20.21 5.37
CA THR A 117 -13.20 -19.96 6.37
C THR A 117 -14.23 -21.10 6.43
N ASP A 118 -14.78 -21.38 7.61
CA ASP A 118 -15.70 -22.51 7.86
C ASP A 118 -17.19 -22.13 7.87
N GLY A 119 -17.46 -20.83 7.67
CA GLY A 119 -18.79 -20.25 7.56
C GLY A 119 -19.50 -19.96 8.89
N SER A 120 -18.85 -20.23 10.03
CA SER A 120 -19.34 -19.86 11.35
C SER A 120 -18.89 -18.44 11.74
N ASN A 121 -19.73 -17.68 12.45
CA ASN A 121 -19.40 -16.36 13.02
C ASN A 121 -18.78 -15.30 12.07
N ASN A 122 -19.50 -14.92 11.01
CA ASN A 122 -19.04 -13.89 10.04
C ASN A 122 -19.14 -12.44 10.54
N SER A 123 -18.76 -12.13 11.78
CA SER A 123 -18.79 -10.75 12.31
C SER A 123 -17.42 -10.07 12.32
N TYR A 124 -16.37 -10.78 11.89
CA TYR A 124 -15.00 -10.28 11.89
C TYR A 124 -14.66 -9.58 10.56
N ARG A 125 -13.85 -8.52 10.64
CA ARG A 125 -13.51 -7.67 9.47
C ARG A 125 -12.50 -8.31 8.52
N GLY A 126 -11.74 -9.29 8.99
CA GLY A 126 -10.76 -10.06 8.23
C GLY A 126 -9.38 -9.46 8.29
N PHE A 127 -8.76 -9.18 7.16
CA PHE A 127 -7.37 -8.72 7.14
C PHE A 127 -7.05 -7.88 5.92
N MET A 128 -5.94 -7.16 6.02
CA MET A 128 -5.26 -6.51 4.92
C MET A 128 -3.80 -6.98 4.89
N VAL A 129 -3.34 -7.41 3.72
CA VAL A 129 -1.93 -7.71 3.47
C VAL A 129 -1.43 -6.78 2.37
N LEU A 130 -0.41 -5.99 2.70
CA LEU A 130 0.34 -5.20 1.73
C LEU A 130 1.61 -5.93 1.36
N ILE A 131 1.81 -6.15 0.06
CA ILE A 131 2.98 -6.85 -0.50
C ILE A 131 3.77 -5.85 -1.33
N THR A 132 5.04 -5.70 -1.01
CA THR A 132 5.95 -4.79 -1.71
C THR A 132 7.22 -5.54 -2.10
N PRO A 133 7.50 -5.66 -3.41
CA PRO A 133 8.78 -6.16 -3.87
C PRO A 133 9.92 -5.24 -3.49
N PHE A 134 11.05 -5.84 -3.12
CA PHE A 134 12.27 -5.12 -2.82
C PHE A 134 13.50 -5.82 -3.38
N THR A 135 14.59 -5.06 -3.49
CA THR A 135 15.93 -5.57 -3.82
C THR A 135 16.92 -5.11 -2.75
N GLU A 136 18.08 -5.76 -2.70
CA GLU A 136 19.21 -5.35 -1.85
C GLU A 136 20.40 -4.96 -2.73
N ASP A 137 20.13 -4.53 -3.96
CA ASP A 137 21.16 -4.15 -4.92
C ASP A 137 21.84 -2.84 -4.51
N GLU A 138 23.12 -2.71 -4.86
CA GLU A 138 23.90 -1.49 -4.64
C GLU A 138 23.30 -0.29 -5.40
N TYR A 139 22.70 -0.54 -6.57
CA TYR A 139 22.03 0.49 -7.36
C TYR A 139 20.51 0.46 -7.18
N CYS A 140 20.00 1.37 -6.36
CA CYS A 140 18.58 1.54 -6.14
C CYS A 140 17.99 2.65 -7.03
N SER A 141 17.09 2.29 -7.94
CA SER A 141 16.33 3.26 -8.74
C SER A 141 15.10 3.82 -8.01
N GLY A 142 14.91 3.46 -6.73
CA GLY A 142 13.74 3.78 -5.93
C GLY A 142 14.08 4.38 -4.56
N PHE A 143 13.24 4.12 -3.57
CA PHE A 143 13.52 4.51 -2.19
C PHE A 143 14.33 3.43 -1.47
N THR A 144 15.32 3.85 -0.68
CA THR A 144 16.09 2.93 0.16
C THR A 144 15.65 3.06 1.60
N CYS A 145 15.11 1.98 2.18
CA CYS A 145 14.77 1.96 3.60
C CYS A 145 16.01 2.24 4.46
N HIS A 146 15.88 3.07 5.50
CA HIS A 146 17.03 3.58 6.23
C HIS A 146 17.79 2.48 6.99
N LEU A 147 17.09 1.61 7.72
CA LEU A 147 17.72 0.55 8.52
C LEU A 147 18.14 -0.66 7.67
N THR A 148 17.19 -1.21 6.91
CA THR A 148 17.39 -2.50 6.20
C THR A 148 18.11 -2.36 4.85
N LYS A 149 18.29 -1.14 4.33
CA LYS A 149 18.87 -0.86 3.01
C LYS A 149 18.15 -1.49 1.82
N ARG A 150 16.92 -1.96 2.04
CA ARG A 150 16.06 -2.50 0.99
C ARG A 150 15.65 -1.40 0.02
N CYS A 151 15.83 -1.64 -1.26
CA CYS A 151 15.36 -0.79 -2.34
C CYS A 151 13.91 -1.14 -2.69
N ILE A 152 12.98 -0.19 -2.52
CA ILE A 152 11.56 -0.31 -2.85
C ILE A 152 11.15 0.75 -3.89
N THR A 153 9.98 0.58 -4.50
CA THR A 153 9.44 1.55 -5.46
C THR A 153 9.30 2.95 -4.86
N MET A 154 9.50 4.02 -5.65
CA MET A 154 9.24 5.39 -5.20
C MET A 154 7.77 5.61 -4.80
N LYS A 155 6.85 4.81 -5.33
CA LYS A 155 5.41 4.85 -4.97
C LYS A 155 5.13 4.44 -3.52
N ALA A 156 6.12 3.86 -2.84
CA ALA A 156 6.06 3.49 -1.43
C ALA A 156 6.32 4.67 -0.50
N MET A 157 7.01 5.71 -0.98
CA MET A 157 7.18 6.91 -0.18
C MET A 157 5.85 7.60 -0.01
N CYS A 158 5.52 7.97 1.22
CA CYS A 158 4.47 8.94 1.50
C CYS A 158 3.05 8.58 1.02
N ASN A 159 2.73 7.30 1.01
CA ASN A 159 1.43 6.74 0.62
C ASN A 159 0.57 6.25 1.81
N SER A 160 0.93 6.61 3.05
CA SER A 160 0.24 6.21 4.29
C SER A 160 0.28 4.72 4.60
N GLU A 161 1.22 3.99 4.01
CA GLU A 161 1.41 2.56 4.22
C GLU A 161 2.88 2.31 4.53
N TYR A 162 3.20 1.50 5.54
CA TYR A 162 4.58 1.28 5.98
C TYR A 162 5.19 0.04 5.29
N GLN A 163 5.96 0.20 4.23
CA GLN A 163 6.68 -0.89 3.56
C GLN A 163 8.10 -1.11 4.13
N CYS A 164 8.68 -0.09 4.75
CA CYS A 164 9.90 -0.23 5.54
C CYS A 164 9.59 -0.71 6.97
N GLU A 165 10.49 -1.52 7.53
CA GLU A 165 10.35 -2.06 8.89
C GLU A 165 10.42 -0.94 9.94
N ASP A 166 11.31 0.02 9.71
CA ASP A 166 11.55 1.22 10.52
C ASP A 166 10.60 2.38 10.18
N GLY A 167 9.73 2.21 9.19
CA GLY A 167 8.80 3.24 8.72
C GLY A 167 9.49 4.45 8.07
N SER A 168 10.72 4.29 7.58
CA SER A 168 11.50 5.37 6.95
C SER A 168 10.88 5.95 5.68
N ASP A 169 9.97 5.21 5.05
CA ASP A 169 9.15 5.59 3.90
C ASP A 169 7.99 6.53 4.24
N GLU A 170 7.60 6.62 5.51
CA GLU A 170 6.48 7.44 6.00
C GLU A 170 6.92 8.37 7.14
N PRO A 171 7.86 9.31 6.89
CA PRO A 171 8.35 10.18 7.94
C PRO A 171 7.27 11.19 8.38
N PRO A 172 7.35 11.78 9.58
CA PRO A 172 6.33 12.70 10.10
C PRO A 172 6.07 13.92 9.20
N ASN A 173 7.08 14.36 8.45
CA ASN A 173 7.04 15.48 7.52
C ASN A 173 6.53 15.10 6.12
N CYS A 174 5.99 13.91 5.95
CA CYS A 174 5.46 13.42 4.68
C CYS A 174 4.39 14.33 4.06
N HIS A 175 3.62 15.03 4.89
CA HIS A 175 2.67 16.06 4.45
C HIS A 175 3.30 17.19 3.62
N LEU A 176 4.60 17.47 3.79
CA LEU A 176 5.31 18.47 2.98
C LEU A 176 5.59 17.99 1.55
N LEU A 177 5.69 16.67 1.35
CA LEU A 177 5.88 16.05 0.03
C LEU A 177 4.54 15.97 -0.73
N ASN A 178 3.44 15.65 -0.03
CA ASN A 178 2.09 15.69 -0.60
C ASN A 178 1.55 17.12 -0.78
N ALA A 179 2.08 18.10 -0.04
CA ALA A 179 1.82 19.52 -0.24
C ALA A 179 2.70 20.13 -1.34
N GLY A 180 2.98 19.37 -2.41
CA GLY A 180 3.75 19.83 -3.55
C GLY A 180 3.36 21.26 -3.91
N PHE A 181 4.32 22.18 -3.78
CA PHE A 181 4.32 23.50 -4.41
C PHE A 181 2.91 24.09 -4.60
N ARG A 182 2.21 24.43 -3.51
CA ARG A 182 1.34 25.60 -3.63
C ARG A 182 2.31 26.76 -3.79
N PRO A 183 2.43 27.45 -4.94
CA PRO A 183 2.97 28.78 -4.90
C PRO A 183 2.00 29.52 -3.98
N SER A 184 2.41 29.73 -2.75
CA SER A 184 1.75 30.71 -1.91
C SER A 184 2.02 32.03 -2.62
N CYS A 185 1.11 32.42 -3.52
CA CYS A 185 0.92 33.83 -3.87
C CYS A 185 0.32 34.52 -2.65
N ALA A 186 1.06 34.50 -1.54
CA ALA A 186 0.82 35.33 -0.38
C ALA A 186 1.92 36.36 -0.43
N TYR A 187 1.68 37.45 -1.17
CA TYR A 187 2.03 38.84 -0.82
C TYR A 187 1.58 39.73 -1.99
N CYS A 188 0.28 40.02 -2.08
CA CYS A 188 -0.15 41.27 -2.69
C CYS A 188 -0.20 42.30 -1.56
N HIS A 189 0.86 43.08 -1.43
CA HIS A 189 0.86 44.24 -0.53
C HIS A 189 -0.12 45.27 -1.10
N TRP A 190 -1.13 45.66 -0.32
CA TRP A 190 -2.03 46.75 -0.68
C TRP A 190 -1.27 48.06 -0.52
N SER A 191 -0.81 48.66 -1.61
CA SER A 191 -0.48 50.08 -1.62
C SER A 191 -1.58 50.83 -2.36
N LEU A 192 -2.37 51.56 -1.59
CA LEU A 192 -3.39 52.51 -2.03
C LEU A 192 -2.76 53.58 -2.93
N LEU A 193 -2.89 53.47 -4.25
CA LEU A 193 -2.83 54.62 -5.16
C LEU A 193 -3.83 54.46 -6.31
N ILE A 194 -4.98 55.09 -6.09
CA ILE A 194 -5.75 55.95 -6.99
C ILE A 194 -5.83 55.56 -8.48
N SER A 195 -7.10 55.40 -8.87
CA SER A 195 -7.69 55.49 -10.21
C SER A 195 -7.72 54.22 -11.06
N SER A 196 -8.98 53.86 -11.33
CA SER A 196 -9.59 52.87 -12.20
C SER A 196 -8.71 52.14 -13.21
N TRP A 197 -9.08 50.86 -13.39
CA TRP A 197 -8.60 49.85 -14.35
C TRP A 197 -7.49 48.93 -13.79
N PHE A 198 -7.90 47.95 -12.98
CA PHE A 198 -7.05 46.81 -12.60
C PHE A 198 -6.88 45.86 -13.80
N ILE A 199 -5.72 45.91 -14.45
CA ILE A 199 -5.20 44.75 -15.19
C ILE A 199 -4.45 43.89 -14.17
N ILE A 200 -4.97 42.71 -13.86
CA ILE A 200 -4.24 41.71 -13.08
C ILE A 200 -3.15 41.12 -14.00
N ALA A 201 -1.94 41.69 -13.94
CA ALA A 201 -0.76 41.07 -14.55
C ALA A 201 -0.17 40.06 -13.57
N CYS A 202 -0.33 38.76 -13.87
CA CYS A 202 0.35 37.69 -13.15
C CYS A 202 1.71 37.45 -13.81
N GLN A 203 2.80 37.97 -13.23
CA GLN A 203 4.15 37.68 -13.72
C GLN A 203 4.65 36.34 -13.14
N ARG A 204 4.91 35.37 -14.02
CA ARG A 204 5.76 34.22 -13.70
C ARG A 204 7.20 34.71 -13.53
N LEU A 205 7.77 34.54 -12.34
CA LEU A 205 9.23 34.48 -12.19
C LEU A 205 9.69 33.12 -12.72
N LEU A 206 10.06 33.06 -14.00
CA LEU A 206 11.02 32.06 -14.45
C LEU A 206 12.41 32.59 -14.09
N ALA A 207 13.17 31.77 -13.37
CA ALA A 207 14.60 31.97 -13.26
C ALA A 207 15.20 32.01 -14.68
N GLY A 208 15.90 33.09 -15.00
CA GLY A 208 16.69 33.22 -16.23
C GLY A 208 15.93 33.74 -17.46
N SER A 209 16.00 35.06 -17.64
CA SER A 209 16.08 35.80 -18.91
C SER A 209 15.12 35.46 -20.08
N ARG A 210 14.34 36.49 -20.45
CA ARG A 210 13.52 36.75 -21.66
C ARG A 210 12.04 36.35 -21.57
N LEU A 211 11.22 37.40 -21.48
CA LEU A 211 9.77 37.40 -21.55
C LEU A 211 9.29 37.05 -22.97
N VAL A 212 8.44 36.03 -23.10
CA VAL A 212 7.55 35.84 -24.25
C VAL A 212 6.12 35.80 -23.72
N PRO A 213 5.20 36.66 -24.19
CA PRO A 213 3.81 36.62 -23.74
C PRO A 213 3.04 35.52 -24.47
N SER A 214 2.50 34.56 -23.72
CA SER A 214 1.45 33.65 -24.20
C SER A 214 0.17 33.89 -23.40
N LEU A 215 -0.86 34.39 -24.08
CA LEU A 215 -2.21 34.58 -23.56
C LEU A 215 -2.86 33.22 -23.27
N CYS A 216 -3.41 33.04 -22.07
CA CYS A 216 -4.32 31.94 -21.76
C CYS A 216 -5.69 32.54 -21.45
N THR A 217 -6.62 32.42 -22.40
CA THR A 217 -8.02 32.85 -22.27
C THR A 217 -8.86 31.68 -21.78
N THR A 218 -9.44 31.78 -20.59
CA THR A 218 -10.58 30.95 -20.18
C THR A 218 -11.88 31.64 -20.59
N ARG A 219 -12.67 30.99 -21.46
CA ARG A 219 -14.09 31.31 -21.65
C ARG A 219 -14.85 30.93 -20.37
N LEU A 220 -15.82 31.79 -20.02
CA LEU A 220 -16.88 31.54 -19.02
C LEU A 220 -17.70 30.30 -19.39
#